data_AF-A0A7J7FD23-F1
#
_entry.id   AF-A0A7J7FD23-F1
#
_cell.length_a   1.000
_cell.length_b   1.000
_cell.length_c   1.000
_cell.angle_alpha   90.00
_cell.angle_beta   90.00
_cell.angle_gamma   90.00
#
_symmetry.space_group_name_H-M   'P 1'
#
loop_
_entity.id
_entity.type
_entity.pdbx_description
1 polymer ?
#
loop_
_entity_poly.entity_id
_entity_poly.type
_entity_poly.pdbx_seq_one_letter_code
_entity_poly.pdbx_strand_id
1 'polypeptide(L)'
;MAATPASASEDPLRNFVRVLEKRDGRELRLQQYGSGGVGCVVWDAAIVLCKYLETPGFSGEGAHALSRRSVLELGSGTGAVGLMAATLGGEEIEDVPCPPDYILMADCIYYEESLEPLLKTLKDLSGSETCIICCYEQRTMGKNPEIERKYFEKFPS
;
A
#
# COMPACT_ATOMS: atom_id res chain seq x y z
N MET A 1 -19.25 49.23 1.24
CA MET A 1 -18.43 48.58 0.21
C MET A 1 -18.13 47.18 0.70
N ALA A 2 -18.70 46.16 0.05
CA ALA A 2 -18.43 44.76 0.39
C ALA A 2 -17.02 44.41 -0.09
N ALA A 3 -16.22 43.81 0.79
CA ALA A 3 -14.90 43.30 0.44
C ALA A 3 -15.07 42.17 -0.59
N THR A 4 -14.43 42.32 -1.74
CA THR A 4 -14.25 41.24 -2.72
C THR A 4 -13.52 40.08 -2.05
N PRO A 5 -13.93 38.81 -2.22
CA PRO A 5 -13.19 37.71 -1.65
C PRO A 5 -11.85 37.62 -2.37
N ALA A 6 -10.77 37.53 -1.60
CA ALA A 6 -9.45 37.21 -2.14
C ALA A 6 -9.57 35.92 -2.96
N SER A 7 -9.16 35.98 -4.22
CA SER A 7 -9.02 34.79 -5.06
C SER A 7 -8.17 33.78 -4.30
N ALA A 8 -8.73 32.61 -4.00
CA ALA A 8 -7.97 31.50 -3.46
C ALA A 8 -6.77 31.26 -4.39
N SER A 9 -5.57 31.57 -3.91
CA SER A 9 -4.33 31.20 -4.60
C SER A 9 -4.39 29.70 -4.83
N GLU A 10 -4.25 29.25 -6.08
CA GLU A 10 -4.20 27.83 -6.40
C GLU A 10 -3.11 27.18 -5.54
N ASP A 11 -3.50 26.22 -4.70
CA ASP A 11 -2.54 25.45 -3.90
C ASP A 11 -1.59 24.74 -4.87
N PRO A 12 -0.30 25.13 -4.92
CA PRO A 12 0.66 24.56 -5.89
C PRO A 12 0.87 23.06 -5.66
N LEU A 13 0.52 22.54 -4.48
CA LEU A 13 0.62 21.13 -4.14
C LEU A 13 -0.52 20.28 -4.70
N ARG A 14 -1.62 20.91 -5.12
CA ARG A 14 -2.81 20.25 -5.68
C ARG A 14 -2.50 19.42 -6.93
N ASN A 15 -1.52 19.85 -7.72
CA ASN A 15 -1.09 19.15 -8.95
C ASN A 15 -0.34 17.84 -8.67
N PHE A 16 0.07 17.60 -7.42
CA PHE A 16 0.76 16.39 -7.02
C PHE A 16 -0.15 15.40 -6.30
N VAL A 17 -1.47 15.60 -6.36
CA VAL A 17 -2.44 14.64 -5.84
C VAL A 17 -2.71 13.58 -6.91
N ARG A 18 -2.45 12.30 -6.59
CA ARG A 18 -2.97 11.17 -7.36
C ARG A 18 -4.38 10.84 -6.88
N VAL A 19 -5.33 10.78 -7.80
CA VAL A 19 -6.69 10.34 -7.51
C VAL A 19 -6.85 8.87 -7.92
N LEU A 20 -7.38 8.06 -7.01
CA LEU A 20 -7.75 6.68 -7.24
C LEU A 20 -9.26 6.55 -6.99
N GLU A 21 -10.03 6.37 -8.06
CA GLU A 21 -11.45 6.09 -7.98
C GLU A 21 -11.66 4.69 -7.38
N LYS A 22 -12.66 4.54 -6.51
CA LYS A 22 -13.09 3.28 -5.90
C LYS A 22 -14.28 2.68 -6.64
N ARG A 23 -14.56 1.39 -6.43
CA ARG A 23 -15.69 0.68 -7.05
C ARG A 23 -17.06 1.28 -6.70
N ASP A 24 -17.18 1.91 -5.54
CA ASP A 24 -18.41 2.58 -5.09
C ASP A 24 -18.54 4.04 -5.60
N GLY A 25 -17.63 4.47 -6.48
CA GLY A 25 -17.60 5.82 -7.06
C GLY A 25 -17.00 6.90 -6.16
N ARG A 26 -16.54 6.56 -4.94
CA ARG A 26 -15.76 7.49 -4.10
C ARG A 26 -14.30 7.58 -4.58
N GLU A 27 -13.60 8.60 -4.14
CA GLU A 27 -12.20 8.83 -4.52
C GLU A 27 -11.26 8.77 -3.31
N LEU A 28 -10.13 8.10 -3.47
CA LEU A 28 -8.95 8.28 -2.62
C LEU A 28 -8.04 9.32 -3.27
N ARG A 29 -7.58 10.28 -2.47
CA ARG A 29 -6.72 11.39 -2.91
C ARG A 29 -5.39 11.30 -2.17
N LEU A 30 -4.33 10.97 -2.89
CA LEU A 30 -3.03 10.63 -2.35
C LEU A 30 -2.02 11.73 -2.71
N GLN A 31 -1.52 12.45 -1.71
CA GLN A 31 -0.55 13.52 -1.91
C GLN A 31 0.83 12.93 -2.21
N GLN A 32 1.39 13.26 -3.37
CA GLN A 32 2.69 12.71 -3.81
C GLN A 32 3.87 13.66 -3.61
N TYR A 33 3.60 14.88 -3.15
CA TYR A 33 4.63 15.89 -2.93
C TYR A 33 4.57 16.41 -1.49
N GLY A 34 5.66 16.15 -0.77
CA GLY A 34 5.98 16.65 0.56
C GLY A 34 7.50 16.73 0.71
N SER A 35 8.00 17.31 1.81
CA SER A 35 9.44 17.37 2.09
C SER A 35 10.01 15.95 2.31
N GLY A 36 10.48 15.26 1.26
CA GLY A 36 10.97 13.87 1.42
C GLY A 36 11.52 13.09 0.21
N GLY A 37 11.41 13.55 -1.05
CA GLY A 37 12.01 12.83 -2.21
C GLY A 37 11.17 11.66 -2.76
N VAL A 38 11.81 10.68 -3.43
CA VAL A 38 11.19 9.56 -4.20
C VAL A 38 10.31 8.59 -3.41
N GLY A 39 10.05 8.84 -2.12
CA GLY A 39 9.19 8.02 -1.26
C GLY A 39 7.68 8.28 -1.37
N CYS A 40 7.23 9.18 -2.25
CA CYS A 40 5.84 9.63 -2.27
C CYS A 40 5.13 9.47 -3.63
N VAL A 41 5.61 8.66 -4.58
CA VAL A 41 4.80 8.35 -5.79
C VAL A 41 3.87 7.18 -5.49
N VAL A 42 2.64 7.23 -6.00
CA VAL A 42 1.75 6.06 -6.05
C VAL A 42 2.22 5.15 -7.18
N TRP A 43 2.90 4.06 -6.81
CA TRP A 43 3.38 3.04 -7.74
C TRP A 43 2.24 2.25 -8.38
N ASP A 44 2.46 1.74 -9.60
CA ASP A 44 1.44 0.97 -10.32
C ASP A 44 1.05 -0.32 -9.58
N ALA A 45 2.00 -0.99 -8.93
CA ALA A 45 1.73 -2.15 -8.07
C ALA A 45 0.76 -1.80 -6.92
N ALA A 46 0.85 -0.59 -6.34
CA ALA A 46 -0.08 -0.15 -5.30
C ALA A 46 -1.50 0.02 -5.85
N ILE A 47 -1.64 0.52 -7.08
CA ILE A 47 -2.94 0.67 -7.75
C ILE A 47 -3.55 -0.68 -8.06
N VAL A 48 -2.74 -1.59 -8.62
CA VAL A 48 -3.17 -2.97 -8.92
C VAL A 48 -3.64 -3.65 -7.64
N LEU A 49 -2.88 -3.54 -6.54
CA LEU A 49 -3.27 -4.12 -5.26
C LEU A 49 -4.55 -3.48 -4.72
N CYS A 50 -4.67 -2.14 -4.73
CA CYS A 50 -5.91 -1.47 -4.32
C CYS A 50 -7.13 -1.98 -5.09
N LYS A 51 -6.99 -2.16 -6.42
CA LYS A 51 -8.07 -2.66 -7.28
C LYS A 51 -8.36 -4.14 -7.06
N TYR A 52 -7.34 -4.94 -6.78
CA TYR A 52 -7.50 -6.33 -6.39
C TYR A 52 -8.35 -6.47 -5.11
N LEU A 53 -8.10 -5.64 -4.10
CA LEU A 53 -8.88 -5.66 -2.85
C LEU A 53 -10.37 -5.37 -3.05
N GLU A 54 -10.75 -4.63 -4.10
CA GLU A 54 -12.16 -4.34 -4.44
C GLU A 54 -12.85 -5.42 -5.31
N THR A 55 -12.10 -6.44 -5.74
CA THR A 55 -12.66 -7.49 -6.61
C THR A 55 -13.68 -8.35 -5.85
N PRO A 56 -14.78 -8.79 -6.50
CA PRO A 56 -15.75 -9.68 -5.84
C PRO A 56 -15.12 -10.94 -5.24
N GLY A 57 -14.11 -11.49 -5.92
CA GLY A 57 -13.43 -12.71 -5.47
C GLY A 57 -12.65 -12.52 -4.17
N PHE A 58 -12.06 -11.34 -3.95
CA PHE A 58 -11.38 -11.04 -2.69
C PHE A 58 -12.36 -10.54 -1.61
N SER A 59 -13.30 -9.67 -1.99
CA SER A 59 -14.28 -9.11 -1.04
C SER A 59 -15.14 -10.19 -0.38
N GLY A 60 -15.46 -11.27 -1.10
CA GLY A 60 -16.30 -12.36 -0.61
C GLY A 60 -17.80 -12.06 -0.66
N GLU A 61 -18.60 -13.01 -0.17
CA GLU A 61 -20.05 -12.87 -0.04
C GLU A 61 -20.41 -12.21 1.30
N GLY A 62 -21.13 -11.09 1.26
CA GLY A 62 -21.58 -10.37 2.47
C GLY A 62 -20.62 -9.25 2.90
N ALA A 63 -20.16 -9.28 4.16
CA ALA A 63 -19.21 -8.28 4.65
C ALA A 63 -17.85 -8.48 3.98
N HIS A 64 -17.17 -7.37 3.67
CA HIS A 64 -15.88 -7.39 3.00
C HIS A 64 -14.85 -8.24 3.78
N ALA A 65 -13.98 -9.00 3.10
CA ALA A 65 -12.98 -9.86 3.74
C ALA A 65 -12.07 -9.14 4.75
N LEU A 66 -11.78 -7.86 4.50
CA LEU A 66 -10.98 -7.01 5.41
C LEU A 66 -11.79 -6.41 6.58
N SER A 67 -13.12 -6.52 6.58
CA SER A 67 -13.96 -5.90 7.60
C SER A 67 -13.64 -6.47 8.98
N ARG A 68 -13.25 -5.59 9.92
CA ARG A 68 -12.85 -5.93 11.31
C ARG A 68 -11.61 -6.83 11.37
N ARG A 69 -10.73 -6.71 10.37
CA ARG A 69 -9.45 -7.42 10.32
C ARG A 69 -8.33 -6.44 10.56
N SER A 70 -7.34 -6.89 11.31
CA SER A 70 -6.10 -6.15 11.53
C SER A 70 -5.24 -6.20 10.27
N VAL A 71 -4.87 -5.03 9.76
CA VAL A 71 -4.12 -4.89 8.50
C VAL A 71 -2.86 -4.09 8.76
N LEU A 72 -1.72 -4.65 8.35
CA LEU A 72 -0.43 -3.97 8.37
C LEU A 72 0.07 -3.78 6.92
N GLU A 73 0.37 -2.54 6.54
CA GLU A 73 1.05 -2.24 5.27
C GLU A 73 2.54 -2.01 5.51
N LEU A 74 3.41 -2.80 4.86
CA LEU A 74 4.86 -2.54 4.87
C LEU A 74 5.24 -1.77 3.61
N GLY A 75 6.04 -0.71 3.77
CA GLY A 75 6.47 0.12 2.66
C GLY A 75 5.34 0.98 2.07
N SER A 76 4.49 1.55 2.93
CA SER A 76 3.25 2.21 2.52
C SER A 76 3.41 3.38 1.54
N GLY A 77 4.57 4.04 1.53
CA GLY A 77 4.85 5.17 0.64
C GLY A 77 3.85 6.31 0.87
N THR A 78 2.87 6.42 -0.01
CA THR A 78 1.75 7.39 0.12
C THR A 78 0.61 6.91 1.02
N GLY A 79 0.65 5.66 1.49
CA GLY A 79 -0.43 5.01 2.23
C GLY A 79 -1.57 4.49 1.34
N ALA A 80 -1.34 4.36 0.03
CA ALA A 80 -2.40 4.04 -0.93
C ALA A 80 -3.16 2.75 -0.58
N VAL A 81 -2.42 1.68 -0.26
CA VAL A 81 -3.03 0.37 -0.04
C VAL A 81 -3.63 0.27 1.35
N GLY A 82 -2.96 0.78 2.39
CA GLY A 82 -3.49 0.89 3.75
C GLY A 82 -4.79 1.68 3.78
N LEU A 83 -4.81 2.87 3.18
CA LEU A 83 -6.02 3.69 3.07
C LEU A 83 -7.14 2.97 2.31
N MET A 84 -6.83 2.25 1.22
CA MET A 84 -7.83 1.42 0.56
C MET A 84 -8.39 0.37 1.52
N ALA A 85 -7.54 -0.40 2.19
CA ALA A 85 -7.94 -1.42 3.15
C ALA A 85 -8.81 -0.84 4.29
N ALA A 86 -8.43 0.31 4.85
CA ALA A 86 -9.19 1.02 5.87
C ALA A 86 -10.59 1.40 5.38
N THR A 87 -10.71 1.91 4.15
CA THR A 87 -12.03 2.24 3.58
C THR A 87 -12.90 1.03 3.24
N LEU A 88 -12.32 -0.18 3.26
CA LEU A 88 -13.01 -1.47 3.12
C LEU A 88 -13.30 -2.13 4.48
N GLY A 89 -13.03 -1.43 5.59
CA GLY A 89 -13.31 -1.87 6.95
C GLY A 89 -12.14 -2.56 7.66
N GLY A 90 -10.95 -2.55 7.08
CA GLY A 90 -9.72 -2.98 7.75
C GLY A 90 -9.33 -2.02 8.88
N GLU A 91 -8.73 -2.55 9.93
CA GLU A 91 -8.21 -1.79 11.06
C GLU A 91 -6.69 -1.69 10.91
N GLU A 92 -6.19 -0.49 10.59
CA GLU A 92 -4.76 -0.23 10.56
C GLU A 92 -4.18 -0.34 11.98
N ILE A 93 -3.04 -1.02 12.10
CA ILE A 93 -2.36 -1.20 13.37
C ILE A 93 -1.08 -0.37 13.41
N GLU A 94 -0.91 0.40 14.49
CA GLU A 94 0.30 1.20 14.73
C GLU A 94 1.31 0.47 15.62
N ASP A 95 0.80 -0.31 16.58
CA ASP A 95 1.58 -1.22 17.43
C ASP A 95 1.22 -2.67 17.08
N VAL A 96 2.22 -3.57 17.01
CA VAL A 96 2.03 -4.99 16.63
C VAL A 96 2.23 -5.91 17.85
N PRO A 97 1.31 -5.93 18.85
CA PRO A 97 1.40 -6.80 20.02
C PRO A 97 1.01 -8.25 19.72
N CYS A 98 0.26 -8.47 18.64
CA CYS A 98 -0.10 -9.77 18.10
C CYS A 98 0.01 -9.77 16.58
N PRO A 99 0.21 -10.92 15.93
CA PRO A 99 0.28 -10.99 14.47
C PRO A 99 -1.00 -10.46 13.81
N PRO A 100 -0.89 -9.65 12.73
CA PRO A 100 -2.06 -9.16 12.01
C PRO A 100 -2.74 -10.27 11.21
N ASP A 101 -4.02 -10.07 10.89
CA ASP A 101 -4.75 -10.93 9.96
C ASP A 101 -4.17 -10.80 8.54
N TYR A 102 -3.78 -9.58 8.14
CA TYR A 102 -3.20 -9.30 6.83
C TYR A 102 -1.91 -8.49 6.90
N ILE A 103 -0.92 -8.88 6.10
CA ILE A 103 0.23 -8.03 5.76
C ILE A 103 0.14 -7.71 4.26
N LEU A 104 0.09 -6.42 3.93
CA LEU A 104 0.03 -5.93 2.56
C LEU A 104 1.37 -5.31 2.17
N MET A 105 1.84 -5.61 0.96
CA MET A 105 3.06 -5.02 0.40
C MET A 105 2.83 -4.65 -1.06
N ALA A 106 3.19 -3.43 -1.41
CA ALA A 106 3.19 -2.96 -2.79
C ALA A 106 4.58 -2.44 -3.16
N ASP A 107 5.23 -3.12 -4.11
CA ASP A 107 6.50 -2.74 -4.70
C ASP A 107 7.70 -2.67 -3.73
N CYS A 108 7.68 -3.48 -2.67
CA CYS A 108 8.74 -3.52 -1.66
C CYS A 108 10.00 -4.30 -2.07
N ILE A 109 10.01 -4.95 -3.25
CA ILE A 109 11.10 -5.81 -3.73
C ILE A 109 11.87 -5.08 -4.84
N TYR A 110 12.85 -4.25 -4.47
CA TYR A 110 13.58 -3.42 -5.45
C TYR A 110 15.04 -3.10 -5.09
N TYR A 111 15.44 -3.20 -3.82
CA TYR A 111 16.84 -3.08 -3.39
C TYR A 111 17.33 -4.36 -2.71
N GLU A 112 18.53 -4.79 -3.06
CA GLU A 112 19.13 -6.02 -2.53
C GLU A 112 19.34 -5.92 -1.02
N GLU A 113 19.80 -4.77 -0.54
CA GLU A 113 20.09 -4.49 0.85
C GLU A 113 18.84 -4.51 1.75
N SER A 114 17.65 -4.37 1.16
CA SER A 114 16.38 -4.39 1.89
C SER A 114 15.78 -5.79 2.01
N LEU A 115 16.28 -6.79 1.29
CA LEU A 115 15.68 -8.12 1.25
C LEU A 115 15.74 -8.83 2.60
N GLU A 116 16.93 -8.96 3.21
CA GLU A 116 17.09 -9.63 4.49
C GLU A 116 16.31 -8.92 5.62
N PRO A 117 16.38 -7.58 5.78
CA PRO A 117 15.55 -6.88 6.75
C PRO A 117 14.04 -7.05 6.52
N LEU A 118 13.58 -7.02 5.26
CA LEU A 118 12.17 -7.21 4.92
C LEU A 118 11.69 -8.61 5.30
N LEU A 119 12.43 -9.65 4.91
CA LEU A 119 12.09 -11.03 5.23
C LEU A 119 12.12 -11.31 6.73
N LYS A 120 13.06 -10.70 7.45
CA LYS A 120 13.09 -10.77 8.91
C LYS A 120 11.84 -10.12 9.51
N THR A 121 11.47 -8.94 9.03
CA THR A 121 10.27 -8.22 9.48
C THR A 121 9.01 -9.04 9.23
N LEU A 122 8.88 -9.65 8.05
CA LEU A 122 7.75 -10.54 7.75
C LEU A 122 7.69 -11.70 8.74
N LYS A 123 8.81 -12.39 8.99
CA LYS A 123 8.87 -13.51 9.95
C LYS A 123 8.55 -13.10 11.38
N ASP A 124 9.01 -11.93 11.81
CA ASP A 124 8.80 -11.46 13.17
C ASP A 124 7.35 -11.02 13.42
N LEU A 125 6.66 -10.51 12.38
CA LEU A 125 5.31 -9.96 12.50
C LEU A 125 4.22 -10.96 12.09
N SER A 126 4.50 -11.92 11.20
CA SER A 126 3.50 -12.89 10.73
C SER A 126 3.31 -14.06 11.70
N GLY A 127 2.07 -14.50 11.88
CA GLY A 127 1.69 -15.75 12.54
C GLY A 127 1.22 -16.80 11.53
N SER A 128 0.82 -17.98 12.02
CA SER A 128 0.34 -19.08 11.16
C SER A 128 -0.91 -18.74 10.35
N GLU A 129 -1.74 -17.82 10.86
CA GLU A 129 -2.99 -17.39 10.24
C GLU A 129 -2.85 -16.07 9.47
N THR A 130 -1.68 -15.44 9.49
CA THR A 130 -1.46 -14.16 8.81
C THR A 130 -1.45 -14.37 7.30
N CYS A 131 -2.34 -13.68 6.59
CA CYS A 131 -2.38 -13.67 5.14
C CYS A 131 -1.46 -12.57 4.59
N ILE A 132 -0.37 -12.96 3.92
CA ILE A 132 0.56 -12.01 3.30
C ILE A 132 0.19 -11.84 1.82
N ILE A 133 -0.10 -10.61 1.40
CA ILE A 133 -0.36 -10.26 0.00
C ILE A 133 0.75 -9.34 -0.50
N CYS A 134 1.55 -9.84 -1.43
CA CYS A 134 2.64 -9.10 -2.05
C CYS A 134 2.32 -8.82 -3.52
N CYS A 135 2.20 -7.54 -3.86
CA CYS A 135 2.09 -7.07 -5.24
C CYS A 135 3.37 -6.32 -5.61
N TYR A 136 3.96 -6.61 -6.77
CA TYR A 136 5.17 -5.95 -7.22
C TYR A 136 5.17 -5.87 -8.76
N GLU A 137 5.91 -4.90 -9.29
CA GLU A 137 6.19 -4.83 -10.72
C GLU A 137 7.44 -5.65 -11.03
N GLN A 138 7.34 -6.60 -11.96
CA GLN A 138 8.50 -7.34 -12.43
C GLN A 138 9.41 -6.44 -13.27
N ARG A 139 10.68 -6.32 -12.87
CA ARG A 139 11.66 -5.45 -13.51
C ARG A 139 12.81 -6.25 -14.11
N THR A 140 13.06 -6.03 -15.40
CA THR A 140 14.07 -6.79 -16.17
C THR A 140 15.42 -6.09 -16.30
N MET A 141 15.52 -4.83 -15.87
CA MET A 141 16.73 -4.02 -16.01
C MET A 141 17.64 -4.08 -14.77
N GLY A 142 18.95 -3.98 -14.99
CA GLY A 142 19.94 -3.92 -13.92
C GLY A 142 19.97 -5.18 -13.06
N LYS A 143 20.06 -5.02 -11.74
CA LYS A 143 20.12 -6.13 -10.78
C LYS A 143 18.75 -6.68 -10.37
N ASN A 144 17.64 -6.09 -10.84
CA ASN A 144 16.29 -6.44 -10.40
C ASN A 144 15.94 -7.94 -10.57
N PRO A 145 16.26 -8.60 -11.70
CA PRO A 145 15.96 -10.03 -11.85
C PRO A 145 16.63 -10.92 -10.79
N GLU A 146 17.85 -10.56 -10.37
CA GLU A 146 18.57 -11.29 -9.33
C GLU A 146 18.00 -11.04 -7.94
N ILE A 147 17.55 -9.81 -7.68
CA ILE A 147 16.90 -9.40 -6.42
C ILE A 147 15.58 -10.15 -6.26
N GLU A 148 14.74 -10.17 -7.30
CA GLU A 148 13.46 -10.90 -7.32
C GLU A 148 13.67 -12.40 -7.06
N ARG A 149 14.63 -13.03 -7.77
CA ARG A 149 14.97 -14.44 -7.55
C ARG A 149 15.42 -14.70 -6.12
N LYS A 150 16.32 -13.87 -5.58
CA LYS A 150 16.82 -14.00 -4.19
C LYS A 150 15.70 -13.84 -3.16
N TYR A 151 14.74 -12.95 -3.41
CA TYR A 151 13.57 -12.79 -2.55
C TYR A 151 12.78 -14.10 -2.45
N PHE A 152 12.37 -14.67 -3.59
CA PHE A 152 11.55 -15.89 -3.59
C PHE A 152 12.30 -17.13 -3.09
N GLU A 153 13.62 -17.22 -3.28
CA GLU A 153 14.44 -18.30 -2.71
C GLU A 153 14.50 -18.26 -1.18
N LYS A 154 14.38 -17.07 -0.58
CA LYS A 154 14.46 -16.85 0.87
C LYS A 154 13.11 -16.68 1.53
N PHE A 155 12.05 -16.48 0.74
CA PHE A 155 10.70 -16.34 1.23
C PHE A 155 10.30 -17.64 1.94
N PRO A 156 9.87 -17.57 3.22
CA PRO A 156 9.52 -18.77 3.96
C PRO A 156 8.34 -19.49 3.29
N SER A 157 8.54 -20.76 2.96
CA SER A 157 7.49 -21.70 2.53
C SER A 157 6.65 -22.18 3.71
#